data_AF-A0A7R6WUX5-F1
#
_entry.id   AF-A0A7R6WUX5-F1
#
_cell.length_a   1.000
_cell.length_b   1.000
_cell.length_c   1.000
_cell.angle_alpha   90.00
_cell.angle_beta   90.00
_cell.angle_gamma   90.00
#
_symmetry.space_group_name_H-M   'P 1'
#
loop_
_entity.id
_entity.type
_entity.pdbx_description
1 polymer ?
#
loop_
_entity_poly.entity_id
_entity_poly.type
_entity_poly.pdbx_seq_one_letter_code
_entity_poly.pdbx_strand_id
1 'polypeptide(L)'
;MPAAASKLHVAYSGKGGNTQRYVCRGTFSDKAVDNYIRFGGMRIDRAVGQEVLNRLQPLGIEAALAAMETQGQEHCDKRQQVENALRQAHYEAGRARRQYYAVDPENRLVAGELERRRNEALIRLRELEEDFDRLVALQAPTVSPEDRARLMDLGKDLAQAWDSPGASVETRKKIVRLLVKEIIIDVVDDTLALMITRA
;
A
#
# COMPACT_ATOMS: atom_id res chain seq x y z
N MET A 1 24.70 -1.88 6.73
CA MET A 1 25.10 -1.27 5.43
C MET A 1 24.03 -1.63 4.43
N PRO A 2 23.44 -0.67 3.68
CA PRO A 2 22.41 -1.02 2.70
C PRO A 2 23.10 -1.76 1.55
N ALA A 3 22.65 -2.98 1.27
CA ALA A 3 23.07 -3.70 0.07
C ALA A 3 22.65 -2.86 -1.15
N ALA A 4 23.58 -2.59 -2.07
CA ALA A 4 23.26 -1.84 -3.28
C ALA A 4 22.29 -2.66 -4.15
N ALA A 5 21.01 -2.29 -4.17
CA ALA A 5 20.01 -2.91 -5.02
C ALA A 5 20.14 -2.35 -6.45
N SER A 6 20.15 -3.24 -7.45
CA SER A 6 20.23 -2.87 -8.86
C SER A 6 19.16 -3.60 -9.66
N LYS A 7 18.60 -2.90 -10.66
CA LYS A 7 17.51 -3.46 -11.47
C LYS A 7 18.02 -4.60 -12.36
N LEU A 8 17.30 -5.71 -12.34
CA LEU A 8 17.57 -6.83 -13.21
C LEU A 8 17.04 -6.58 -14.63
N HIS A 9 17.76 -7.08 -15.61
CA HIS A 9 17.41 -7.06 -17.01
C HIS A 9 17.24 -8.49 -17.53
N VAL A 10 16.37 -8.66 -18.53
CA VAL A 10 16.24 -9.92 -19.25
C VAL A 10 17.32 -9.97 -20.33
N ALA A 11 18.09 -11.05 -20.33
CA ALA A 11 18.99 -11.43 -21.41
C ALA A 11 18.60 -12.81 -21.95
N TYR A 12 18.94 -13.10 -23.19
CA TYR A 12 18.68 -14.39 -23.81
C TYR A 12 19.99 -15.06 -24.20
N SER A 13 20.06 -16.39 -24.05
CA SER A 13 21.27 -17.18 -24.28
C SER A 13 20.93 -18.61 -24.72
N GLY A 14 21.95 -19.43 -24.99
CA GLY A 14 21.79 -20.83 -25.42
C GLY A 14 21.75 -21.00 -26.94
N LYS A 15 21.75 -22.26 -27.41
CA LYS A 15 21.72 -22.59 -28.85
C LYS A 15 20.38 -22.12 -29.44
N GLY A 16 20.43 -21.13 -30.32
CA GLY A 16 19.24 -20.47 -30.89
C GLY A 16 18.68 -19.29 -30.08
N GLY A 17 19.33 -18.87 -28.99
CA GLY A 17 18.98 -17.62 -28.29
C GLY A 17 17.63 -17.61 -27.57
N ASN A 18 17.04 -18.78 -27.27
CA ASN A 18 15.68 -18.87 -26.72
C ASN A 18 15.63 -19.08 -25.19
N THR A 19 16.77 -19.13 -24.49
CA THR A 19 16.77 -19.34 -23.03
C THR A 19 16.91 -18.02 -22.28
N GLN A 20 15.84 -17.61 -21.60
CA GLN A 20 15.80 -16.39 -20.79
C GLN A 20 16.66 -16.50 -19.52
N ARG A 21 17.37 -15.41 -19.21
CA ARG A 21 18.18 -15.21 -18.00
C ARG A 21 17.92 -13.83 -17.43
N TYR A 22 17.98 -13.71 -16.12
CA TYR A 22 18.00 -12.43 -15.44
C TYR A 22 19.44 -12.05 -15.09
N VAL A 23 19.81 -10.81 -15.41
CA VAL A 23 21.16 -10.29 -15.21
C VAL A 23 21.10 -8.90 -14.58
N CYS A 24 21.93 -8.66 -13.57
CA CYS A 24 22.13 -7.32 -13.03
C CYS A 24 23.14 -6.56 -13.90
N ARG A 25 22.79 -5.45 -14.56
CA ARG A 25 23.79 -4.62 -15.24
C ARG A 25 24.44 -3.71 -14.19
N GLY A 26 25.60 -4.11 -13.67
CA GLY A 26 26.37 -3.27 -12.75
C GLY A 26 26.74 -1.92 -13.38
N THR A 27 26.93 -0.89 -12.56
CA THR A 27 27.55 0.37 -13.00
C THR A 27 29.00 0.09 -13.37
N PHE A 28 29.39 0.42 -14.61
CA PHE A 28 30.77 0.28 -15.10
C PHE A 28 31.71 1.10 -14.21
N SER A 29 32.38 0.44 -13.26
CA SER A 29 33.55 0.95 -12.57
C SER A 29 34.51 -0.23 -12.33
N ASP A 30 35.82 0.04 -12.29
CA ASP A 30 36.87 -1.00 -12.23
C ASP A 30 36.80 -1.89 -10.97
N LYS A 31 35.93 -1.58 -9.99
CA LYS A 31 35.65 -2.40 -8.79
C LYS A 31 34.34 -3.20 -8.87
N ALA A 32 33.59 -3.10 -9.97
CA ALA A 32 32.24 -3.67 -10.11
C ALA A 32 32.19 -5.07 -10.76
N VAL A 33 33.35 -5.64 -11.13
CA VAL A 33 33.44 -6.94 -11.81
C VAL A 33 33.01 -8.11 -10.89
N ASP A 34 33.07 -7.94 -9.57
CA ASP A 34 32.79 -9.01 -8.59
C ASP A 34 31.31 -9.17 -8.18
N ASN A 35 30.40 -8.25 -8.54
CA ASN A 35 28.99 -8.28 -8.10
C ASN A 35 27.98 -8.48 -9.25
N TYR A 36 28.35 -9.29 -10.26
CA TYR A 36 27.47 -9.55 -11.41
C TYR A 36 26.57 -10.77 -11.17
N ILE A 37 25.36 -10.54 -10.66
CA ILE A 37 24.35 -11.59 -10.47
C ILE A 37 23.74 -12.01 -11.82
N ARG A 38 23.76 -13.32 -12.11
CA ARG A 38 23.08 -13.94 -13.26
C ARG A 38 22.46 -15.28 -12.91
N PHE A 39 21.19 -15.47 -13.24
CA PHE A 39 20.51 -16.76 -13.06
C PHE A 39 19.50 -17.04 -14.18
N GLY A 40 19.12 -18.31 -14.32
CA GLY A 40 18.15 -18.75 -15.31
C GLY A 40 16.73 -18.30 -14.93
N GLY A 41 15.96 -17.80 -15.89
CA GLY A 41 14.63 -17.25 -15.59
C GLY A 41 13.57 -18.30 -15.28
N MET A 42 13.64 -19.50 -15.87
CA MET A 42 12.58 -20.51 -15.77
C MET A 42 12.18 -20.89 -14.33
N ARG A 43 13.16 -21.10 -13.44
CA ARG A 43 12.88 -21.47 -12.04
C ARG A 43 12.24 -20.31 -11.27
N ILE A 44 12.66 -19.08 -11.56
CA ILE A 44 12.16 -17.88 -10.90
C ILE A 44 10.77 -17.55 -11.39
N ASP A 45 10.50 -17.59 -12.70
CA ASP A 45 9.17 -17.42 -13.27
C ASP A 45 8.17 -18.42 -12.68
N ARG A 46 8.59 -19.69 -12.52
CA ARG A 46 7.75 -20.72 -11.89
C ARG A 46 7.50 -20.42 -10.42
N ALA A 47 8.52 -20.03 -9.66
CA ALA A 47 8.38 -19.69 -8.24
C ALA A 47 7.46 -18.48 -8.03
N VAL A 48 7.63 -17.43 -8.84
CA VAL A 48 6.78 -16.23 -8.84
C VAL A 48 5.35 -16.60 -9.22
N GLY A 49 5.16 -17.40 -10.27
CA GLY A 49 3.83 -17.87 -10.67
C GLY A 49 3.13 -18.67 -9.57
N GLN A 50 3.85 -19.58 -8.91
CA GLN A 50 3.31 -20.37 -7.81
C GLN A 50 2.93 -19.50 -6.62
N GLU A 51 3.77 -18.53 -6.25
CA GLU A 51 3.47 -17.63 -5.14
C GLU A 51 2.25 -16.75 -5.45
N VAL A 52 2.14 -16.25 -6.68
CA VAL A 52 0.94 -15.52 -7.12
C VAL A 52 -0.30 -16.39 -7.00
N LEU A 53 -0.26 -17.65 -7.44
CA LEU A 53 -1.38 -18.58 -7.30
C LEU A 53 -1.72 -18.86 -5.83
N ASN A 54 -0.73 -19.13 -4.98
CA ASN A 54 -0.95 -19.38 -3.56
C ASN A 54 -1.65 -18.19 -2.87
N ARG A 55 -1.33 -16.96 -3.27
CA ARG A 55 -1.96 -15.74 -2.72
C ARG A 55 -3.37 -15.49 -3.26
N LEU A 56 -3.68 -15.97 -4.44
CA LEU A 56 -4.98 -15.79 -5.10
C LEU A 56 -5.92 -16.99 -4.92
N GLN A 57 -5.45 -18.07 -4.31
CA GLN A 57 -6.31 -19.16 -3.88
C GLN A 57 -7.35 -18.65 -2.87
N PRO A 58 -8.48 -19.37 -2.69
CA PRO A 58 -9.58 -18.90 -1.86
C PRO A 58 -9.16 -18.54 -0.42
N LEU A 59 -8.22 -19.29 0.16
CA LEU A 59 -7.67 -18.98 1.49
C LEU A 59 -6.89 -17.66 1.52
N GLY A 60 -6.14 -17.36 0.46
CA GLY A 60 -5.43 -16.10 0.29
C GLY A 60 -6.38 -14.91 0.08
N ILE A 61 -7.46 -15.12 -0.68
CA ILE A 61 -8.54 -14.15 -0.87
C ILE A 61 -9.28 -13.89 0.45
N GLU A 62 -9.62 -14.95 1.19
CA GLU A 62 -10.28 -14.83 2.49
C GLU A 62 -9.41 -14.07 3.50
N ALA A 63 -8.11 -14.39 3.57
CA ALA A 63 -7.18 -13.66 4.41
C ALA A 63 -7.06 -12.17 4.02
N ALA A 64 -7.07 -11.87 2.71
CA ALA A 64 -7.06 -10.48 2.23
C ALA A 64 -8.34 -9.74 2.61
N LEU A 65 -9.51 -10.38 2.45
CA LEU A 65 -10.79 -9.79 2.82
C LEU A 65 -10.90 -9.55 4.34
N ALA A 66 -10.45 -10.51 5.16
CA ALA A 66 -10.41 -10.34 6.62
C ALA A 66 -9.47 -9.21 7.06
N ALA A 67 -8.32 -9.06 6.39
CA ALA A 67 -7.41 -7.95 6.62
C ALA A 67 -8.06 -6.60 6.25
N MET A 68 -8.77 -6.54 5.12
CA MET A 68 -9.52 -5.35 4.71
C MET A 68 -10.64 -5.00 5.70
N GLU A 69 -11.35 -5.99 6.25
CA GLU A 69 -12.37 -5.79 7.28
C GLU A 69 -11.78 -5.25 8.58
N THR A 70 -10.66 -5.83 9.03
CA THR A 70 -9.93 -5.35 10.22
C THR A 70 -9.44 -3.92 10.03
N GLN A 71 -8.83 -3.62 8.88
CA GLN A 71 -8.39 -2.28 8.53
C GLN A 71 -9.59 -1.31 8.46
N GLY A 72 -10.73 -1.76 7.93
CA GLY A 72 -11.98 -1.01 7.91
C GLY A 72 -12.46 -0.66 9.31
N GLN A 73 -12.41 -1.60 10.25
CA GLN A 73 -12.77 -1.36 11.64
C GLN A 73 -11.85 -0.33 12.31
N GLU A 74 -10.53 -0.45 12.12
CA GLU A 74 -9.57 0.54 12.63
C GLU A 74 -9.81 1.95 12.05
N HIS A 75 -10.14 2.04 10.75
CA HIS A 75 -10.52 3.30 10.12
C HIS A 75 -11.82 3.87 10.69
N CYS A 76 -12.83 3.03 10.96
CA CYS A 76 -14.08 3.45 11.60
C CYS A 76 -13.82 4.02 13.00
N ASP A 77 -13.02 3.34 13.81
CA ASP A 77 -12.68 3.79 15.17
C ASP A 77 -11.92 5.12 15.14
N LYS A 78 -10.92 5.24 14.24
CA LYS A 78 -10.18 6.49 14.04
C LYS A 78 -11.09 7.63 13.58
N ARG A 79 -12.01 7.35 12.65
CA ARG A 79 -12.98 8.34 12.17
C ARG A 79 -13.87 8.82 13.32
N GLN A 80 -14.38 7.90 14.14
CA GLN A 80 -15.22 8.24 15.28
C GLN A 80 -14.48 9.11 16.30
N GLN A 81 -13.19 8.86 16.54
CA GLN A 81 -12.35 9.68 17.41
C GLN A 81 -12.20 11.11 16.86
N VAL A 82 -11.89 11.27 15.58
CA VAL A 82 -11.75 12.58 14.94
C VAL A 82 -13.09 13.32 14.88
N GLU A 83 -14.20 12.65 14.57
CA GLU A 83 -15.54 13.25 14.62
C GLU A 83 -15.89 13.80 16.01
N ASN A 84 -15.55 13.05 17.06
CA ASN A 84 -15.78 13.49 18.44
C ASN A 84 -14.89 14.68 18.81
N ALA A 85 -13.62 14.68 18.41
CA ALA A 85 -12.71 15.81 18.59
C ALA A 85 -13.20 17.06 17.84
N LEU A 86 -13.68 16.89 16.61
CA LEU A 86 -14.23 17.96 15.79
C LEU A 86 -15.47 18.58 16.45
N ARG A 87 -16.38 17.74 16.96
CA ARG A 87 -17.57 18.20 17.70
C ARG A 87 -17.18 19.02 18.94
N GLN A 88 -16.17 18.57 19.67
CA GLN A 88 -15.63 19.29 20.83
C GLN A 88 -15.01 20.63 20.42
N ALA A 89 -14.21 20.67 19.35
CA ALA A 89 -13.57 21.88 18.85
C ALA A 89 -14.58 22.92 18.37
N HIS A 90 -15.65 22.50 17.68
CA HIS A 90 -16.76 23.39 17.31
C HIS A 90 -17.42 24.02 18.54
N TYR A 91 -17.66 23.22 19.59
CA TYR A 91 -18.22 23.72 20.84
C TYR A 91 -17.29 24.74 21.50
N GLU A 92 -16.00 24.44 21.60
CA GLU A 92 -14.99 25.32 22.19
C GLU A 92 -14.83 26.64 21.43
N ALA A 93 -14.72 26.59 20.10
CA ALA A 93 -14.68 27.77 19.25
C ALA A 93 -15.92 28.64 19.42
N GLY A 94 -17.11 28.01 19.47
CA GLY A 94 -18.37 28.70 19.73
C GLY A 94 -18.42 29.35 21.12
N ARG A 95 -17.89 28.68 22.15
CA ARG A 95 -17.80 29.20 23.52
C ARG A 95 -16.85 30.39 23.60
N ALA A 96 -15.62 30.26 23.08
CA ALA A 96 -14.62 31.31 23.08
C ALA A 96 -15.11 32.56 22.33
N ARG A 97 -15.81 32.35 21.21
CA ARG A 97 -16.46 33.44 20.46
C ARG A 97 -17.49 34.19 21.30
N ARG A 98 -18.38 33.48 22.02
CA ARG A 98 -19.37 34.13 22.90
C ARG A 98 -18.71 34.90 24.05
N GLN A 99 -17.64 34.37 24.63
CA GLN A 99 -16.89 35.05 25.70
C GLN A 99 -16.23 36.33 25.20
N TYR A 100 -15.59 36.28 24.02
CA TYR A 100 -14.98 37.45 23.40
C TYR A 100 -16.02 38.55 23.09
N TYR A 101 -17.21 38.19 22.60
CA TYR A 101 -18.26 39.19 22.33
C TYR A 101 -18.95 39.75 23.58
N ALA A 102 -18.78 39.11 24.75
CA ALA A 102 -19.41 39.54 26.00
C ALA A 102 -18.50 40.44 26.86
N VAL A 103 -17.21 40.57 26.53
CA VAL A 103 -16.26 41.37 27.33
C VAL A 103 -16.40 42.86 27.02
N ASP A 104 -16.27 43.70 28.04
CA ASP A 104 -16.14 45.15 27.87
C ASP A 104 -14.78 45.48 27.20
N PRO A 105 -14.75 46.21 26.07
CA PRO A 105 -13.52 46.61 25.39
C PRO A 105 -12.52 47.39 26.26
N GLU A 106 -12.99 48.10 27.30
CA GLU A 106 -12.11 48.84 28.21
C GLU A 106 -11.24 47.89 29.07
N ASN A 107 -11.65 46.63 29.22
CA ASN A 107 -10.84 45.59 29.86
C ASN A 107 -9.81 45.01 28.88
N ARG A 108 -8.92 45.86 28.36
CA ARG A 108 -8.00 45.57 27.24
C ARG A 108 -7.18 44.28 27.39
N LEU A 109 -6.68 44.00 28.60
CA LEU A 109 -5.91 42.76 28.86
C LEU A 109 -6.79 41.51 28.75
N VAL A 110 -8.03 41.58 29.27
CA VAL A 110 -8.98 40.46 29.21
C VAL A 110 -9.46 40.25 27.78
N ALA A 111 -9.76 41.34 27.07
CA ALA A 111 -10.15 41.30 25.65
C ALA A 111 -9.06 40.67 24.78
N GLY A 112 -7.79 41.06 24.98
CA GLY A 112 -6.66 40.48 24.25
C GLY A 112 -6.44 38.99 24.54
N GLU A 113 -6.59 38.56 25.80
CA GLU A 113 -6.48 37.13 26.15
C GLU A 113 -7.65 36.30 25.59
N LEU A 114 -8.88 36.83 25.60
CA LEU A 114 -10.05 36.17 25.01
C LEU A 114 -9.94 36.09 23.48
N GLU A 115 -9.38 37.10 22.83
CA GLU A 115 -9.07 37.07 21.40
C GLU A 115 -8.04 35.98 21.09
N ARG A 116 -6.94 35.92 21.85
CA ARG A 116 -5.92 34.88 21.70
C ARG A 116 -6.52 33.48 21.81
N ARG A 117 -7.31 33.21 22.86
CA ARG A 117 -7.98 31.91 23.05
C ARG A 117 -8.97 31.59 21.93
N ARG A 118 -9.72 32.58 21.44
CA ARG A 118 -10.62 32.40 20.30
C ARG A 118 -9.85 32.03 19.06
N ASN A 119 -8.74 32.70 18.78
CA ASN A 119 -7.89 32.41 17.61
C ASN A 119 -7.30 31.00 17.70
N GLU A 120 -6.81 30.58 18.88
CA GLU A 120 -6.33 29.22 19.11
C GLU A 120 -7.41 28.17 18.89
N ALA A 121 -8.64 28.40 19.39
CA ALA A 121 -9.75 27.49 19.18
C ALA A 121 -10.15 27.38 17.69
N LEU A 122 -10.06 28.48 16.93
CA LEU A 122 -10.33 28.47 15.48
C LEU A 122 -9.25 27.73 14.69
N ILE A 123 -7.98 27.88 15.07
CA ILE A 123 -6.87 27.14 14.45
C ILE A 123 -7.07 25.64 14.68
N ARG A 124 -7.32 25.22 15.93
CA ARG A 124 -7.56 23.80 16.26
C ARG A 124 -8.77 23.23 15.54
N LEU A 125 -9.85 24.00 15.41
CA LEU A 125 -11.03 23.57 14.66
C LEU A 125 -10.66 23.29 13.21
N ARG A 126 -9.94 24.22 12.57
CA ARG A 126 -9.52 24.07 11.17
C ARG A 126 -8.59 22.88 10.95
N GLU A 127 -7.64 22.66 11.83
CA GLU A 127 -6.74 21.50 11.77
C GLU A 127 -7.53 20.17 11.82
N LEU A 128 -8.53 20.08 12.69
CA LEU A 128 -9.40 18.91 12.80
C LEU A 128 -10.34 18.74 11.61
N GLU A 129 -10.85 19.82 11.03
CA GLU A 129 -11.63 19.78 9.78
C GLU A 129 -10.77 19.22 8.64
N GLU A 130 -9.53 19.70 8.49
CA GLU A 130 -8.60 19.20 7.46
C GLU A 130 -8.18 17.74 7.70
N ASP A 131 -7.97 17.33 8.96
CA ASP A 131 -7.72 15.92 9.31
C ASP A 131 -8.91 15.03 8.98
N PHE A 132 -10.12 15.49 9.27
CA PHE A 132 -11.35 14.76 8.96
C PHE A 132 -11.52 14.59 7.44
N ASP A 133 -11.34 15.66 6.66
CA ASP A 133 -11.43 15.63 5.20
C ASP A 133 -10.38 14.68 4.60
N ARG A 134 -9.15 14.68 5.11
CA ARG A 134 -8.11 13.71 4.71
C ARG A 134 -8.52 12.27 5.01
N LEU A 135 -9.11 12.01 6.17
CA LEU A 135 -9.57 10.67 6.55
C LEU A 135 -10.73 10.19 5.66
N VAL A 136 -11.68 11.06 5.33
CA VAL A 136 -12.79 10.75 4.43
C VAL A 136 -12.27 10.45 3.01
N ALA A 137 -11.31 11.24 2.52
CA ALA A 137 -10.73 11.04 1.18
C ALA A 137 -9.95 9.72 1.04
N LEU A 138 -9.38 9.21 2.14
CA LEU A 138 -8.62 7.95 2.18
C LEU A 138 -9.50 6.71 2.38
N GLN A 139 -10.82 6.86 2.51
CA GLN A 139 -11.70 5.74 2.77
C GLN A 139 -11.75 4.79 1.56
N ALA A 140 -11.25 3.57 1.74
CA ALA A 140 -11.33 2.52 0.73
C ALA A 140 -12.79 2.03 0.57
N PRO A 141 -13.20 1.66 -0.66
CA PRO A 141 -14.52 1.09 -0.90
C PRO A 141 -14.68 -0.24 -0.16
N THR A 142 -15.84 -0.43 0.47
CA THR A 142 -16.22 -1.70 1.11
C THR A 142 -16.54 -2.75 0.06
N VAL A 143 -16.04 -3.98 0.24
CA VAL A 143 -16.35 -5.11 -0.64
C VAL A 143 -17.75 -5.63 -0.31
N SER A 144 -18.64 -5.68 -1.30
CA SER A 144 -19.99 -6.20 -1.10
C SER A 144 -19.98 -7.72 -0.86
N PRO A 145 -20.99 -8.29 -0.18
CA PRO A 145 -21.10 -9.75 -0.01
C PRO A 145 -21.16 -10.51 -1.35
N GLU A 146 -21.74 -9.89 -2.38
CA GLU A 146 -21.82 -10.45 -3.72
C GLU A 146 -20.44 -10.48 -4.39
N ASP A 147 -19.69 -9.38 -4.34
CA ASP A 147 -18.33 -9.32 -4.86
C ASP A 147 -17.40 -10.27 -4.10
N ARG A 148 -17.58 -10.40 -2.78
CA ARG A 148 -16.88 -11.42 -1.98
C ARG A 148 -17.13 -12.82 -2.52
N ALA A 149 -18.38 -13.19 -2.80
CA ALA A 149 -18.71 -14.50 -3.33
C ALA A 149 -18.07 -14.72 -4.72
N ARG A 150 -18.13 -13.73 -5.61
CA ARG A 150 -17.50 -13.79 -6.94
C ARG A 150 -15.97 -13.94 -6.86
N LEU A 151 -15.32 -13.21 -5.95
CA LEU A 151 -13.88 -13.31 -5.74
C LEU A 151 -13.48 -14.71 -5.23
N MET A 152 -14.24 -15.26 -4.28
CA MET A 152 -13.99 -16.60 -3.75
C MET A 152 -14.16 -17.69 -4.82
N ASP A 153 -15.15 -17.53 -5.70
CA ASP A 153 -15.37 -18.46 -6.81
C ASP A 153 -14.23 -18.39 -7.83
N LEU A 154 -13.85 -17.18 -8.23
CA LEU A 154 -12.72 -16.95 -9.13
C LEU A 154 -11.42 -17.56 -8.58
N GLY A 155 -11.17 -17.43 -7.27
CA GLY A 155 -9.98 -17.99 -6.63
C GLY A 155 -9.90 -19.52 -6.71
N LYS A 156 -11.03 -20.24 -6.73
CA LYS A 156 -11.06 -21.71 -6.82
C LYS A 156 -10.58 -22.18 -8.20
N ASP A 157 -11.07 -21.52 -9.23
CA ASP A 157 -10.83 -21.93 -10.62
C ASP A 157 -9.51 -21.38 -11.18
N LEU A 158 -8.90 -20.41 -10.47
CA LEU A 158 -7.74 -19.68 -10.99
C LEU A 158 -6.52 -20.57 -11.27
N ALA A 159 -6.22 -21.54 -10.41
CA ALA A 159 -5.09 -22.44 -10.63
C ALA A 159 -5.27 -23.27 -11.91
N GLN A 160 -6.49 -23.79 -12.13
CA GLN A 160 -6.83 -24.52 -13.34
C GLN A 160 -6.79 -23.62 -14.59
N ALA A 161 -7.32 -22.40 -14.48
CA ALA A 161 -7.29 -21.42 -15.56
C ALA A 161 -5.86 -21.02 -15.92
N TRP A 162 -4.97 -20.88 -14.93
CA TRP A 162 -3.57 -20.49 -15.11
C TRP A 162 -2.78 -21.50 -15.94
N ASP A 163 -2.97 -22.79 -15.68
CA ASP A 163 -2.29 -23.87 -16.41
C ASP A 163 -2.95 -24.24 -17.73
N SER A 164 -4.15 -23.70 -18.00
CA SER A 164 -4.87 -23.97 -19.25
C SER A 164 -4.08 -23.48 -20.48
N PRO A 165 -4.16 -24.19 -21.62
CA PRO A 165 -3.54 -23.74 -22.88
C PRO A 165 -4.07 -22.38 -23.38
N GLY A 166 -5.28 -21.98 -22.95
CA GLY A 166 -5.88 -20.69 -23.27
C GLY A 166 -5.29 -19.52 -22.48
N ALA A 167 -4.60 -19.76 -21.36
CA ALA A 167 -3.91 -18.74 -20.60
C ALA A 167 -2.56 -18.40 -21.24
N SER A 168 -2.57 -17.40 -22.13
CA SER A 168 -1.35 -16.94 -22.77
C SER A 168 -0.34 -16.35 -21.77
N VAL A 169 0.93 -16.31 -22.17
CA VAL A 169 2.01 -15.73 -21.36
C VAL A 169 1.74 -14.24 -21.07
N GLU A 170 1.13 -13.53 -22.01
CA GLU A 170 0.72 -12.13 -21.85
C GLU A 170 -0.32 -11.98 -20.73
N THR A 171 -1.32 -12.86 -20.68
CA THR A 171 -2.36 -12.85 -19.65
C THR A 171 -1.76 -13.09 -18.26
N ARG A 172 -0.90 -14.11 -18.13
CA ARG A 172 -0.18 -14.38 -16.87
C ARG A 172 0.66 -13.17 -16.42
N LYS A 173 1.38 -12.53 -17.36
CA LYS A 173 2.18 -11.33 -17.08
C LYS A 173 1.32 -10.14 -16.65
N LYS A 174 0.12 -9.96 -17.20
CA LYS A 174 -0.82 -8.91 -16.75
C LYS A 174 -1.23 -9.14 -15.31
N ILE A 175 -1.60 -10.37 -14.94
CA ILE A 175 -1.97 -10.71 -13.57
C ILE A 175 -0.82 -10.43 -12.60
N VAL A 176 0.40 -10.89 -12.91
CA VAL A 176 1.58 -10.63 -12.08
C VAL A 176 1.80 -9.13 -11.88
N ARG A 177 1.72 -8.33 -12.95
CA ARG A 177 1.93 -6.87 -12.87
C ARG A 177 0.88 -6.12 -12.06
N LEU A 178 -0.33 -6.66 -11.92
CA LEU A 178 -1.38 -6.07 -11.10
C LEU A 178 -1.15 -6.33 -9.60
N LEU A 179 -0.55 -7.47 -9.27
CA LEU A 179 -0.46 -7.95 -7.89
C LEU A 179 0.91 -7.73 -7.26
N VAL A 180 1.94 -7.64 -8.09
CA VAL A 180 3.33 -7.57 -7.66
C VAL A 180 3.88 -6.18 -7.96
N LYS A 181 4.28 -5.48 -6.91
CA LYS A 181 4.96 -4.18 -7.01
C LYS A 181 6.42 -4.36 -7.36
N GLU A 182 7.07 -5.25 -6.63
CA GLU A 182 8.49 -5.52 -6.78
C GLU A 182 8.79 -6.98 -6.40
N ILE A 183 9.79 -7.53 -7.08
CA ILE A 183 10.37 -8.84 -6.78
C ILE A 183 11.83 -8.58 -6.42
N ILE A 184 12.15 -8.81 -5.16
CA ILE A 184 13.50 -8.69 -4.64
C ILE A 184 14.11 -10.08 -4.64
N ILE A 185 15.31 -10.19 -5.19
CA ILE A 185 16.06 -11.43 -5.27
C ILE A 185 17.35 -11.21 -4.51
N ASP A 186 17.53 -11.98 -3.45
CA ASP A 186 18.77 -12.02 -2.67
C ASP A 186 19.52 -13.31 -2.97
N VAL A 187 20.85 -13.22 -3.10
CA VAL A 187 21.73 -14.34 -3.41
C VAL A 187 22.56 -14.61 -2.16
N VAL A 188 22.20 -15.65 -1.42
CA VAL A 188 22.90 -16.07 -0.20
C VAL A 188 23.44 -17.48 -0.43
N ASP A 189 24.76 -17.67 -0.37
CA ASP A 189 25.41 -18.98 -0.49
C ASP A 189 24.91 -19.84 -1.68
N ASP A 190 24.87 -19.24 -2.89
CA ASP A 190 24.34 -19.83 -4.13
C ASP A 190 22.85 -20.21 -4.12
N THR A 191 22.10 -19.80 -3.10
CA THR A 191 20.64 -19.92 -3.04
C THR A 191 19.96 -18.58 -3.33
N LEU A 192 18.87 -18.62 -4.10
CA LEU A 192 18.08 -17.45 -4.44
C LEU A 192 16.89 -17.34 -3.48
N ALA A 193 16.92 -16.35 -2.59
CA ALA A 193 15.77 -16.00 -1.77
C ALA A 193 14.89 -15.01 -2.55
N LEU A 194 13.62 -15.37 -2.72
CA LEU A 194 12.62 -14.57 -3.44
C LEU A 194 11.71 -13.87 -2.42
N MET A 195 11.70 -12.54 -2.45
CA MET A 195 10.74 -11.75 -1.68
C MET A 195 9.85 -10.96 -2.64
N ILE A 196 8.53 -11.18 -2.56
CA ILE A 196 7.53 -10.48 -3.37
C ILE A 196 6.84 -9.44 -2.49
N THR A 197 6.91 -8.17 -2.88
CA THR A 197 6.23 -7.07 -2.18
C THR A 197 4.96 -6.64 -2.93
N ARG A 198 3.93 -6.29 -2.15
CA ARG A 198 2.60 -5.89 -2.66
C ARG A 198 2.59 -4.43 -3.13
N ALA A 199 1.69 -4.14 -4.07
CA ALA A 199 1.36 -2.77 -4.53
C ALA A 199 0.89 -1.91 -3.36
#